data_AF-A0A1Z3UCH8-F1
#
_entry.id   AF-A0A1Z3UCH8-F1
#
_cell.length_a   1.000
_cell.length_b   1.000
_cell.length_c   1.000
_cell.angle_alpha   90.00
_cell.angle_beta   90.00
_cell.angle_gamma   90.00
#
_symmetry.space_group_name_H-M   'P 1'
#
loop_
_entity.id
_entity.type
_entity.pdbx_description
1 polymer ?
#
loop_
_entity_poly.entity_id
_entity_poly.type
_entity_poly.pdbx_seq_one_letter_code
_entity_poly.pdbx_strand_id
1 'polypeptide(L)'
;MAWLSRNHPHSSALRHRTCRGVRNQGVRPMTPSNANTSGLAPCPFCGGEAWLNDYEAKYSDLPPMSRAPQCRSCGASLGYLTTPAKATEAWNRRVTAASAQARIAELEADVTEAEALAFTTWPENGVSVTWQEMFEAMQSRFHAAKARADRLAKVVVEAAIPLEAMRASGRIDDFSDEMRQGVLDALSSIRAALQQETKP
;
A
#
# COMPACT_ATOMS: atom_id res chain seq x y z
N MET A 1 -18.01 44.76 26.51
CA MET A 1 -18.90 43.92 25.70
C MET A 1 -18.04 42.91 24.95
N ALA A 2 -17.99 41.67 25.46
CA ALA A 2 -17.09 40.63 24.97
C ALA A 2 -17.83 39.67 24.03
N TRP A 3 -17.31 39.51 22.81
CA TRP A 3 -17.76 38.51 21.84
C TRP A 3 -16.90 37.25 22.00
N LEU A 4 -17.51 36.15 22.47
CA LEU A 4 -16.87 34.83 22.51
C LEU A 4 -17.16 34.09 21.20
N SER A 5 -16.14 33.99 20.35
CA SER A 5 -16.16 33.19 19.12
C SER A 5 -15.95 31.71 19.46
N ARG A 6 -16.92 30.85 19.12
CA ARG A 6 -16.83 29.39 19.26
C ARG A 6 -16.22 28.80 18.00
N ASN A 7 -14.98 28.34 18.09
CA ASN A 7 -14.37 27.47 17.09
C ASN A 7 -14.81 26.02 17.34
N HIS A 8 -15.50 25.43 16.36
CA HIS A 8 -15.74 23.97 16.31
C HIS A 8 -14.68 23.31 15.43
N PRO A 9 -13.91 22.33 15.95
CA PRO A 9 -13.06 21.51 15.10
C PRO A 9 -13.91 20.44 14.40
N HIS A 10 -14.01 20.52 13.08
CA HIS A 10 -14.45 19.40 12.24
C HIS A 10 -13.37 18.31 12.27
N SER A 11 -13.58 17.32 13.14
CA SER A 11 -12.77 16.11 13.17
C SER A 11 -13.23 15.17 12.05
N SER A 12 -12.57 15.27 10.89
CA SER A 12 -12.68 14.29 9.81
C SER A 12 -11.95 13.01 10.19
N ALA A 13 -12.55 12.23 11.09
CA ALA A 13 -12.10 10.89 11.41
C ALA A 13 -12.42 9.96 10.22
N LEU A 14 -11.45 9.76 9.33
CA LEU A 14 -11.39 8.61 8.42
C LEU A 14 -11.34 7.34 9.28
N ARG A 15 -12.51 6.84 9.67
CA ARG A 15 -12.64 5.51 10.26
C ARG A 15 -12.41 4.52 9.13
N HIS A 16 -11.18 4.04 9.01
CA HIS A 16 -10.91 2.76 8.38
C HIS A 16 -11.78 1.72 9.08
N ARG A 17 -12.95 1.40 8.48
CA ARG A 17 -13.69 0.19 8.81
C ARG A 17 -12.79 -0.95 8.35
N THR A 18 -11.88 -1.38 9.22
CA THR A 18 -11.37 -2.73 9.13
C THR A 18 -12.59 -3.64 9.15
N CYS A 19 -12.69 -4.53 8.16
CA CYS A 19 -13.72 -5.56 8.09
C CYS A 19 -13.60 -6.41 9.36
N ARG A 20 -14.25 -5.99 10.45
CA ARG A 20 -14.37 -6.80 11.66
C ARG A 20 -15.00 -8.10 11.21
N GLY A 21 -14.25 -9.19 11.34
CA GLY A 21 -14.69 -10.54 11.03
C GLY A 21 -16.10 -10.72 11.57
N VAL A 22 -17.06 -10.75 10.64
CA VAL A 22 -18.45 -11.09 10.94
C VAL A 22 -18.37 -12.50 11.47
N ARG A 23 -18.59 -12.67 12.78
CA ARG A 23 -18.67 -13.99 13.39
C ARG A 23 -19.73 -14.76 12.60
N ASN A 24 -19.36 -15.93 12.11
CA ASN A 24 -20.19 -16.91 11.40
C ASN A 24 -21.39 -17.31 12.27
N GLN A 25 -22.38 -16.43 12.41
CA GLN A 25 -23.69 -16.77 12.96
C GLN A 25 -24.49 -17.32 11.79
N GLY A 26 -24.44 -18.64 11.63
CA GLY A 26 -25.33 -19.45 10.79
C GLY A 26 -25.89 -18.74 9.57
N VAL A 27 -25.05 -18.52 8.55
CA VAL A 27 -25.51 -17.97 7.28
C VAL A 27 -26.46 -18.98 6.66
N ARG A 28 -27.76 -18.73 6.76
CA ARG A 28 -28.77 -19.47 6.01
C ARG A 28 -28.38 -19.39 4.53
N PRO A 29 -28.42 -20.48 3.76
CA PRO A 29 -28.14 -20.43 2.33
C PRO A 29 -29.13 -19.45 1.70
N MET A 30 -28.64 -18.25 1.38
CA MET A 30 -29.39 -17.31 0.56
C MET A 30 -29.42 -17.93 -0.83
N THR A 31 -30.59 -18.41 -1.22
CA THR A 31 -30.90 -18.65 -2.63
C THR A 31 -30.54 -17.39 -3.40
N PRO A 32 -29.66 -17.45 -4.41
CA PRO A 32 -29.30 -16.29 -5.19
C PRO A 32 -30.58 -15.76 -5.85
N SER A 33 -31.02 -14.58 -5.43
CA SER A 33 -32.12 -13.88 -6.08
C SER A 33 -31.62 -13.45 -7.46
N ASN A 34 -32.01 -14.21 -8.49
CA ASN A 34 -31.54 -14.09 -9.87
C ASN A 34 -32.09 -12.85 -10.60
N ALA A 35 -31.88 -11.65 -10.06
CA ALA A 35 -32.13 -10.41 -10.78
C ALA A 35 -31.23 -9.27 -10.28
N ASN A 36 -29.92 -9.37 -10.49
CA ASN A 36 -29.08 -8.16 -10.48
C ASN A 36 -29.47 -7.33 -11.71
N THR A 37 -30.39 -6.39 -11.52
CA THR A 37 -30.83 -5.43 -12.56
C THR A 37 -29.67 -4.57 -13.10
N SER A 38 -28.52 -4.57 -12.43
CA SER A 38 -27.32 -3.82 -12.77
C SER A 38 -26.35 -4.53 -13.74
N GLY A 39 -26.52 -5.82 -14.03
CA GLY A 39 -25.57 -6.60 -14.84
C GLY A 39 -24.20 -6.85 -14.17
N LEU A 40 -24.06 -6.54 -12.88
CA LEU A 40 -22.85 -6.80 -12.11
C LEU A 40 -22.85 -8.23 -11.56
N ALA A 41 -21.70 -8.89 -11.62
CA ALA A 41 -21.45 -10.11 -10.88
C ALA A 41 -21.48 -9.83 -9.36
N PRO A 42 -21.72 -10.85 -8.51
CA PRO A 42 -21.66 -10.70 -7.04
C PRO A 42 -20.34 -10.09 -6.56
N CYS A 43 -20.22 -9.74 -5.28
CA CYS A 43 -18.95 -9.25 -4.74
C CYS A 43 -17.91 -10.39 -4.68
N PRO A 44 -16.68 -10.20 -5.16
CA PRO A 44 -15.64 -11.25 -5.12
C PRO A 44 -15.13 -11.54 -3.70
N PHE A 45 -15.36 -10.64 -2.73
CA PHE A 45 -14.86 -10.79 -1.37
C PHE A 45 -15.86 -11.47 -0.43
N CYS A 46 -17.14 -11.14 -0.54
CA CYS A 46 -18.17 -11.63 0.39
C CYS A 46 -19.35 -12.32 -0.29
N GLY A 47 -19.37 -12.40 -1.63
CA GLY A 47 -20.50 -12.95 -2.39
C GLY A 47 -21.77 -12.09 -2.40
N GLY A 48 -21.78 -10.94 -1.69
CA GLY A 48 -22.93 -10.05 -1.60
C GLY A 48 -23.29 -9.32 -2.90
N GLU A 49 -24.45 -8.68 -2.93
CA GLU A 49 -24.94 -7.95 -4.10
C GLU A 49 -24.05 -6.74 -4.44
N ALA A 50 -23.79 -6.54 -5.73
CA ALA A 50 -23.06 -5.40 -6.27
C ALA A 50 -24.01 -4.46 -7.01
N TRP A 51 -23.77 -3.15 -6.88
CA TRP A 51 -24.56 -2.10 -7.51
C TRP A 51 -23.65 -0.99 -8.05
N LEU A 52 -24.14 -0.23 -9.04
CA LEU A 52 -23.44 0.93 -9.58
C LEU A 52 -23.80 2.16 -8.75
N ASN A 53 -22.90 2.59 -7.89
CA ASN A 53 -23.04 3.81 -7.11
C ASN A 53 -22.83 5.04 -8.02
N ASP A 54 -23.78 5.97 -7.97
CA ASP A 54 -23.79 7.22 -8.74
C ASP A 54 -23.79 8.47 -7.85
N TYR A 55 -23.58 8.32 -6.54
CA TYR A 55 -23.69 9.40 -5.56
C TYR A 55 -22.76 10.57 -5.89
N GLU A 56 -21.46 10.33 -6.08
CA GLU A 56 -20.53 11.42 -6.39
C GLU A 56 -20.78 11.98 -7.79
N ALA A 57 -21.16 11.16 -8.77
CA ALA A 57 -21.55 11.67 -10.08
C ALA A 57 -22.79 12.60 -10.06
N LYS A 58 -23.62 12.53 -9.01
CA LYS A 58 -24.77 13.43 -8.80
C LYS A 58 -24.45 14.67 -7.98
N TYR A 59 -23.49 14.58 -7.06
CA TYR A 59 -23.27 15.60 -6.02
C TYR A 59 -21.85 16.19 -6.01
N SER A 60 -20.97 15.79 -6.93
CA SER A 60 -19.60 16.31 -7.08
C SER A 60 -19.30 16.70 -8.53
N ASP A 61 -18.08 17.18 -8.78
CA ASP A 61 -17.60 17.61 -10.11
C ASP A 61 -17.23 16.44 -11.06
N LEU A 62 -17.68 15.22 -10.76
CA LEU A 62 -17.46 14.07 -11.64
C LEU A 62 -18.37 14.13 -12.87
N PRO A 63 -17.93 13.55 -14.02
CA PRO A 63 -18.79 13.46 -15.19
C PRO A 63 -20.12 12.75 -14.86
N PRO A 64 -21.30 13.23 -15.35
CA PRO A 64 -22.61 12.69 -14.98
C PRO A 64 -22.80 11.19 -15.26
N MET A 65 -22.03 10.65 -16.19
CA MET A 65 -22.04 9.23 -16.57
C MET A 65 -21.14 8.35 -15.68
N SER A 66 -20.40 8.94 -14.76
CA SER A 66 -19.44 8.20 -13.94
C SER A 66 -20.16 7.28 -12.96
N ARG A 67 -19.70 6.05 -12.80
CA ARG A 67 -20.26 5.08 -11.87
C ARG A 67 -19.16 4.35 -11.12
N ALA A 68 -19.37 4.10 -9.83
CA ALA A 68 -18.50 3.28 -9.01
C ALA A 68 -19.18 1.95 -8.67
N PRO A 69 -18.73 0.80 -9.20
CA PRO A 69 -19.29 -0.48 -8.80
C PRO A 69 -18.90 -0.75 -7.34
N GLN A 70 -19.90 -1.00 -6.50
CA GLN A 70 -19.74 -1.15 -5.06
C GLN A 70 -20.56 -2.33 -4.53
N CYS A 71 -20.03 -3.05 -3.54
CA CYS A 71 -20.76 -4.09 -2.82
C CYS A 71 -21.64 -3.48 -1.72
N ARG A 72 -22.92 -3.87 -1.68
CA ARG A 72 -23.86 -3.45 -0.62
C ARG A 72 -23.50 -4.01 0.76
N SER A 73 -22.91 -5.21 0.82
CA SER A 73 -22.66 -5.94 2.05
C SER A 73 -21.35 -5.53 2.74
N CYS A 74 -20.23 -5.55 2.02
CA CYS A 74 -18.90 -5.25 2.59
C CYS A 74 -18.35 -3.87 2.25
N GLY A 75 -18.99 -3.12 1.34
CA GLY A 75 -18.55 -1.78 0.93
C GLY A 75 -17.37 -1.76 -0.04
N ALA A 76 -16.84 -2.91 -0.46
CA ALA A 76 -15.78 -2.99 -1.48
C ALA A 76 -16.18 -2.23 -2.74
N SER A 77 -15.27 -1.42 -3.29
CA SER A 77 -15.51 -0.52 -4.42
C SER A 77 -14.26 -0.45 -5.29
N LEU A 78 -14.44 -0.26 -6.61
CA LEU A 78 -13.34 -0.02 -7.56
C LEU A 78 -13.11 1.48 -7.86
N GLY A 79 -13.80 2.38 -7.16
CA GLY A 79 -13.80 3.81 -7.47
C GLY A 79 -14.64 4.15 -8.71
N TYR A 80 -14.73 5.43 -9.05
CA TYR A 80 -15.54 5.91 -10.16
C TYR A 80 -14.85 5.70 -11.51
N LEU A 81 -15.58 5.12 -12.45
CA LEU A 81 -15.19 4.94 -13.84
C LEU A 81 -16.10 5.78 -14.73
N THR A 82 -15.58 6.24 -15.87
CA THR A 82 -16.22 7.28 -16.69
C THR A 82 -17.57 6.90 -17.28
N THR A 83 -17.85 5.59 -17.42
CA THR A 83 -19.14 5.10 -17.94
C THR A 83 -19.63 3.88 -17.15
N PRO A 84 -20.96 3.62 -17.12
CA PRO A 84 -21.53 2.43 -16.48
C PRO A 84 -21.03 1.12 -17.10
N ALA A 85 -20.81 1.11 -18.43
CA ALA A 85 -20.31 -0.06 -19.14
C ALA A 85 -18.88 -0.42 -18.71
N LYS A 86 -17.98 0.57 -18.63
CA LYS A 86 -16.60 0.38 -18.15
C LYS A 86 -16.58 -0.05 -16.68
N ALA A 87 -17.44 0.52 -15.85
CA ALA A 87 -17.62 0.10 -14.46
C ALA A 87 -18.02 -1.36 -14.34
N THR A 88 -19.00 -1.78 -15.13
CA THR A 88 -19.50 -3.16 -15.15
C THR A 88 -18.44 -4.13 -15.64
N GLU A 89 -17.76 -3.81 -16.75
CA GLU A 89 -16.68 -4.62 -17.29
C GLU A 89 -15.55 -4.76 -16.27
N ALA A 90 -15.10 -3.67 -15.65
CA ALA A 90 -14.03 -3.70 -14.66
C ALA A 90 -14.40 -4.52 -13.42
N TRP A 91 -15.63 -4.39 -12.91
CA TRP A 91 -16.10 -5.18 -11.77
C TRP A 91 -16.22 -6.67 -12.09
N ASN A 92 -16.68 -6.99 -13.30
CA ASN A 92 -16.89 -8.37 -13.74
C ASN A 92 -15.61 -9.03 -14.24
N ARG A 93 -14.56 -8.25 -14.55
CA ARG A 93 -13.24 -8.74 -14.91
C ARG A 93 -12.58 -9.37 -13.69
N ARG A 94 -12.90 -10.63 -13.45
CA ARG A 94 -12.25 -11.46 -12.45
C ARG A 94 -11.12 -12.24 -13.08
N VAL A 95 -10.01 -12.36 -12.36
CA VAL A 95 -9.11 -13.50 -12.54
C VAL A 95 -9.94 -14.73 -12.19
N THR A 96 -10.18 -15.59 -13.18
CA THR A 96 -10.88 -16.86 -12.92
C THR A 96 -9.95 -17.77 -12.11
N ALA A 97 -10.51 -18.71 -11.35
CA ALA A 97 -9.68 -19.70 -10.66
C ALA A 97 -8.76 -20.43 -11.66
N ALA A 98 -9.26 -20.72 -12.85
CA ALA A 98 -8.48 -21.33 -13.93
C ALA A 98 -7.33 -20.42 -14.42
N SER A 99 -7.56 -19.12 -14.65
CA SER A 99 -6.47 -18.22 -15.06
C SER A 99 -5.45 -17.98 -13.94
N ALA A 100 -5.88 -17.96 -12.68
CA ALA A 100 -4.98 -17.90 -11.54
C ALA A 100 -4.12 -19.17 -11.45
N GLN A 101 -4.74 -20.35 -11.56
CA GLN A 101 -4.06 -21.64 -11.56
C GLN A 101 -3.06 -21.75 -12.72
N ALA A 102 -3.44 -21.32 -13.92
CA ALA A 102 -2.54 -21.29 -15.07
C ALA A 102 -1.30 -20.41 -14.79
N ARG A 103 -1.50 -19.22 -14.20
CA ARG A 103 -0.39 -18.33 -13.83
C ARG A 103 0.49 -18.90 -12.72
N ILE A 104 -0.09 -19.60 -11.76
CA ILE A 104 0.66 -20.28 -10.69
C ILE A 104 1.52 -21.39 -11.31
N ALA A 105 0.96 -22.25 -12.17
CA ALA A 105 1.69 -23.33 -12.80
C ALA A 105 2.85 -22.84 -13.68
N GLU A 106 2.66 -21.72 -14.41
CA GLU A 106 3.73 -21.04 -15.16
C GLU A 106 4.86 -20.59 -14.23
N LEU A 107 4.53 -19.92 -13.11
CA LEU A 107 5.52 -19.46 -12.14
C LEU A 107 6.24 -20.63 -11.44
N GLU A 108 5.55 -21.74 -11.16
CA GLU A 108 6.16 -22.95 -10.58
C GLU A 108 7.16 -23.59 -11.56
N ALA A 109 6.88 -23.55 -12.87
CA ALA A 109 7.80 -23.99 -13.90
C ALA A 109 9.05 -23.09 -13.97
N ASP A 110 8.88 -21.76 -13.97
CA ASP A 110 9.98 -20.81 -13.97
C ASP A 110 10.90 -20.96 -12.74
N VAL A 111 10.32 -21.19 -11.56
CA VAL A 111 11.08 -21.45 -10.33
C VAL A 111 11.86 -22.75 -10.45
N THR A 112 11.24 -23.80 -10.99
CA THR A 112 11.92 -25.10 -11.20
C THR A 112 13.09 -24.95 -12.17
N GLU A 113 12.93 -24.18 -13.26
CA GLU A 113 14.01 -23.89 -14.21
C GLU A 113 15.14 -23.09 -13.54
N ALA A 114 14.80 -22.06 -12.75
CA ALA A 114 15.77 -21.27 -12.01
C ALA A 114 16.56 -22.11 -10.98
N GLU A 115 15.89 -23.03 -10.28
CA GLU A 115 16.54 -23.98 -9.37
C GLU A 115 17.48 -24.94 -10.11
N ALA A 116 17.07 -25.45 -11.28
CA ALA A 116 17.91 -26.31 -12.11
C ALA A 116 19.14 -25.57 -12.67
N LEU A 117 18.98 -24.31 -13.08
CA LEU A 117 20.10 -23.45 -13.49
C LEU A 117 21.03 -23.18 -12.31
N ALA A 118 20.50 -22.84 -11.14
CA ALA A 118 21.30 -22.61 -9.93
C ALA A 118 22.13 -23.84 -9.54
N PHE A 119 21.62 -25.05 -9.80
CA PHE A 119 22.35 -26.29 -9.56
C PHE A 119 23.43 -26.59 -10.61
N THR A 120 23.22 -26.19 -11.87
CA THR A 120 24.13 -26.51 -12.99
C THR A 120 25.19 -25.44 -13.25
N THR A 121 24.93 -24.15 -13.00
CA THR A 121 25.91 -23.06 -13.21
C THR A 121 26.91 -22.92 -12.06
N TRP A 122 27.15 -23.99 -11.31
CA TRP A 122 28.18 -24.01 -10.29
C TRP A 122 29.53 -23.68 -10.93
N PRO A 123 30.35 -22.76 -10.37
CA PRO A 123 31.58 -22.36 -11.02
C PRO A 123 32.54 -23.56 -11.13
N GLU A 124 32.79 -24.00 -12.38
CA GLU A 124 33.77 -25.02 -12.75
C GLU A 124 35.23 -24.59 -12.50
N ASN A 125 35.46 -23.38 -11.98
CA ASN A 125 36.80 -22.83 -11.72
C ASN A 125 37.54 -23.48 -10.53
N GLY A 126 37.12 -24.66 -10.06
CA GLY A 126 37.83 -25.44 -9.05
C GLY A 126 37.86 -24.84 -7.65
N VAL A 127 37.22 -23.68 -7.43
CA VAL A 127 37.03 -23.10 -6.10
C VAL A 127 35.65 -23.56 -5.62
N SER A 128 35.61 -24.64 -4.84
CA SER A 128 34.39 -25.12 -4.19
C SER A 128 33.96 -24.13 -3.10
N VAL A 129 33.32 -23.03 -3.46
CA VAL A 129 32.52 -22.27 -2.50
C VAL A 129 31.25 -23.08 -2.30
N THR A 130 31.11 -23.72 -1.16
CA THR A 130 29.92 -24.50 -0.82
C THR A 130 28.68 -23.61 -0.81
N TRP A 131 27.51 -24.20 -1.03
CA TRP A 131 26.22 -23.47 -0.98
C TRP A 131 26.07 -22.77 0.37
N GLN A 132 26.58 -23.43 1.41
CA GLN A 132 26.64 -22.90 2.76
C GLN A 132 27.48 -21.63 2.86
N GLU A 133 28.70 -21.59 2.30
CA GLU A 133 29.54 -20.38 2.31
C GLU A 133 28.92 -19.22 1.52
N MET A 134 28.26 -19.51 0.38
CA MET A 134 27.58 -18.49 -0.40
C MET A 134 26.33 -17.95 0.32
N PHE A 135 25.57 -18.83 0.96
CA PHE A 135 24.41 -18.48 1.76
C PHE A 135 24.82 -17.66 3.00
N GLU A 136 25.89 -18.06 3.70
CA GLU A 136 26.47 -17.32 4.82
C GLU A 136 26.98 -15.95 4.36
N ALA A 137 27.63 -15.85 3.21
CA ALA A 137 28.04 -14.57 2.63
C ALA A 137 26.84 -13.67 2.28
N MET A 138 25.77 -14.24 1.73
CA MET A 138 24.54 -13.51 1.41
C MET A 138 23.81 -13.05 2.68
N GLN A 139 23.69 -13.91 3.69
CA GLN A 139 23.14 -13.55 4.99
C GLN A 139 23.96 -12.47 5.68
N SER A 140 25.29 -12.57 5.65
CA SER A 140 26.20 -11.56 6.19
C SER A 140 25.99 -10.20 5.52
N ARG A 141 25.91 -10.18 4.18
CA ARG A 141 25.57 -8.96 3.42
C ARG A 141 24.20 -8.39 3.78
N PHE A 142 23.19 -9.25 3.93
CA PHE A 142 21.85 -8.84 4.35
C PHE A 142 21.86 -8.21 5.74
N HIS A 143 22.53 -8.84 6.71
CA HIS A 143 22.65 -8.30 8.06
C HIS A 143 23.43 -6.98 8.10
N ALA A 144 24.50 -6.85 7.32
CA ALA A 144 25.25 -5.60 7.17
C ALA A 144 24.37 -4.49 6.57
N ALA A 145 23.59 -4.80 5.53
CA ALA A 145 22.65 -3.87 4.90
C ALA A 145 21.54 -3.46 5.88
N LYS A 146 21.00 -4.39 6.67
CA LYS A 146 20.00 -4.10 7.71
C LYS A 146 20.57 -3.19 8.79
N ALA A 147 21.75 -3.51 9.33
CA ALA A 147 22.41 -2.68 10.34
C ALA A 147 22.69 -1.27 9.82
N ARG A 148 23.02 -1.13 8.53
CA ARG A 148 23.17 0.16 7.86
C ARG A 148 21.84 0.92 7.77
N ALA A 149 20.75 0.26 7.39
CA ALA A 149 19.42 0.87 7.36
C ALA A 149 18.99 1.36 8.75
N ASP A 150 19.23 0.58 9.81
CA ASP A 150 18.91 0.95 11.19
C ASP A 150 19.70 2.19 11.65
N ARG A 151 21.00 2.29 11.29
CA ARG A 151 21.80 3.50 11.55
C ARG A 151 21.25 4.73 10.84
N LEU A 152 20.91 4.62 9.55
CA LEU A 152 20.33 5.73 8.79
C LEU A 152 18.97 6.15 9.35
N ALA A 153 18.12 5.19 9.72
CA ALA A 153 16.83 5.47 10.35
C ALA A 153 17.00 6.26 11.65
N LYS A 154 17.99 5.90 12.48
CA LYS A 154 18.30 6.63 13.71
C LYS A 154 18.69 8.09 13.43
N VAL A 155 19.59 8.33 12.47
CA VAL A 155 20.01 9.69 12.09
C VAL A 155 18.82 10.52 11.60
N VAL A 156 17.94 9.92 10.79
CA VAL A 156 16.73 10.60 10.28
C VAL A 156 15.77 10.95 11.43
N VAL A 157 15.54 10.03 12.38
CA VAL A 157 14.68 10.29 13.55
C VAL A 157 15.25 11.41 14.41
N GLU A 158 16.56 11.39 14.70
CA GLU A 158 17.21 12.44 15.48
C GLU A 158 17.12 13.82 14.79
N ALA A 159 17.23 13.86 13.47
CA ALA A 159 17.06 15.08 12.68
C ALA A 159 15.58 15.52 12.52
N ALA A 160 14.62 14.60 12.68
CA ALA A 160 13.19 14.90 12.61
C ALA A 160 12.64 15.54 13.90
N ILE A 161 13.27 15.31 15.06
CA ILE A 161 12.84 15.88 16.35
C ILE A 161 12.77 17.42 16.32
N PRO A 162 13.80 18.15 15.82
CA PRO A 162 13.69 19.59 15.62
C PRO A 162 12.53 19.98 14.69
N LEU A 163 12.32 19.22 13.60
CA LEU A 163 11.25 19.49 12.62
C LEU A 163 9.84 19.34 13.22
N GLU A 164 9.62 18.34 14.07
CA GLU A 164 8.34 18.16 14.76
C GLU A 164 8.11 19.22 15.83
N ALA A 165 9.14 19.58 16.60
CA ALA A 165 9.08 20.69 17.56
C ALA A 165 8.75 22.02 16.86
N MET A 166 9.33 22.25 15.67
CA MET A 166 9.04 23.41 14.82
C MET A 166 7.62 23.37 14.24
N ARG A 167 7.13 22.19 13.85
CA ARG A 167 5.74 22.05 13.38
C ARG A 167 4.73 22.34 14.49
N ALA A 168 5.02 21.92 15.72
CA ALA A 168 4.15 22.11 16.87
C ALA A 168 4.02 23.59 17.30
N SER A 169 5.02 24.44 17.02
CA SER A 169 4.97 25.86 17.38
C SER A 169 4.08 26.71 16.46
N GLY A 170 3.68 26.18 15.30
CA GLY A 170 2.69 26.80 14.41
C GLY A 170 3.11 28.12 13.74
N ARG A 171 4.39 28.51 13.84
CA ARG A 171 4.91 29.76 13.24
C ARG A 171 6.02 29.45 12.26
N ILE A 172 5.64 29.31 10.99
CA ILE A 172 6.59 29.11 9.88
C ILE A 172 7.27 30.42 9.49
N ASP A 173 6.73 31.58 9.88
CA ASP A 173 7.25 32.89 9.45
C ASP A 173 8.29 33.50 10.43
N ASP A 174 8.41 32.98 11.65
CA ASP A 174 9.28 33.51 12.73
C ASP A 174 10.61 32.72 12.88
N PHE A 175 11.16 32.18 11.79
CA PHE A 175 12.44 31.46 11.89
C PHE A 175 13.59 32.42 12.17
N SER A 176 14.23 32.29 13.34
CA SER A 176 15.55 32.87 13.55
C SER A 176 16.56 32.21 12.61
N ASP A 177 17.59 32.97 12.22
CA ASP A 177 18.69 32.45 11.39
C ASP A 177 19.40 31.25 12.05
N GLU A 178 19.45 31.23 13.38
CA GLU A 178 19.99 30.11 14.17
C GLU A 178 19.21 28.81 13.93
N MET A 179 17.88 28.87 13.89
CA MET A 179 17.05 27.68 13.63
C MET A 179 17.19 27.20 12.19
N ARG A 180 17.28 28.11 11.22
CA ARG A 180 17.55 27.76 9.81
C ARG A 180 18.90 27.08 9.67
N GLN A 181 19.93 27.61 10.33
CA GLN A 181 21.26 27.03 10.32
C GLN A 181 21.27 25.63 10.94
N GLY A 182 20.57 25.42 12.07
CA GLY A 182 20.45 24.09 12.69
C GLY A 182 19.80 23.03 11.78
N VAL A 183 18.80 23.40 10.97
CA VAL A 183 18.21 22.50 9.98
C VAL A 183 19.18 22.18 8.84
N LEU A 184 19.89 23.19 8.34
CA LEU A 184 20.90 23.00 7.29
C LEU A 184 22.05 22.11 7.77
N ASP A 185 22.49 22.27 9.02
CA ASP A 185 23.51 21.44 9.63
C ASP A 185 23.03 19.99 9.76
N ALA A 186 21.79 19.77 10.22
CA ALA A 186 21.20 18.43 10.31
C ALA A 186 21.08 17.75 8.93
N LEU A 187 20.65 18.48 7.90
CA LEU A 187 20.59 17.98 6.52
C LEU A 187 22.00 17.68 5.96
N SER A 188 22.99 18.51 6.31
CA SER A 188 24.39 18.28 5.95
C SER A 188 24.94 17.01 6.61
N SER A 189 24.65 16.78 7.89
CA SER A 189 25.01 15.56 8.61
C SER A 189 24.36 14.31 8.01
N ILE A 190 23.08 14.37 7.63
CA ILE A 190 22.40 13.26 6.91
C ILE A 190 23.09 12.98 5.58
N ARG A 191 23.39 14.02 4.79
CA ARG A 191 24.06 13.87 3.50
C ARG A 191 25.46 13.26 3.67
N ALA A 192 26.23 13.69 4.66
CA ALA A 192 27.56 13.14 4.95
C ALA A 192 27.49 11.66 5.35
N ALA A 193 26.54 11.28 6.21
CA ALA A 193 26.31 9.89 6.60
C ALA A 193 25.93 9.01 5.39
N LEU A 194 25.05 9.50 4.51
CA LEU A 194 24.70 8.81 3.27
C LEU A 194 25.92 8.63 2.35
N GLN A 195 26.75 9.67 2.19
CA GLN A 195 27.93 9.63 1.34
C GLN A 195 29.00 8.65 1.84
N GLN A 196 29.26 8.60 3.15
CA GLN A 196 30.20 7.64 3.75
C GLN A 196 29.76 6.20 3.51
N GLU A 197 28.45 5.97 3.58
CA GLU A 197 27.88 4.64 3.41
C GLU A 197 27.81 4.24 1.90
N THR A 198 27.69 5.19 0.96
CA THR A 198 27.64 4.88 -0.49
C THR A 198 29.00 4.68 -1.17
N LYS A 199 30.12 4.87 -0.46
CA LYS A 199 31.42 4.51 -1.03
C LYS A 199 31.52 2.98 -1.15
N PRO A 200 31.84 2.46 -2.36
CA PRO A 200 31.95 1.03 -2.60
C PRO A 200 33.10 0.40 -1.83
#